data_AF-H2LGW9-F1
#
_entry.id   AF-H2LGW9-F1
#
_cell.length_a   1.000
_cell.length_b   1.000
_cell.length_c   1.000
_cell.angle_alpha   90.00
_cell.angle_beta   90.00
_cell.angle_gamma   90.00
#
_symmetry.space_group_name_H-M   'P 1'
#
loop_
_entity.id
_entity.type
_entity.pdbx_description
1 polymer ?
#
loop_
_entity_poly.entity_id
_entity_poly.type
_entity_poly.pdbx_seq_one_letter_code
_entity_poly.pdbx_strand_id
1 'polypeptide(L)'
;MAKVDLAKVGKNVVKSADSGENVELQSLWQEQPVVLFFLRRFGCQVCRWMASEISKLEPDLRASGVSLVGVGPEEVGLQEFKEGGFFKGSIYVDDQKRCYKDLGFKRYTAISVVPAALGKKVRDISSKASAEGIQGNFSGDLLQSGGMLIVAKGGEKVLLHFIQDSPGDLVPLEDISKALGITASVKAGQKPVPSLTIVIKPMCDLMSDHHADASKVKGLVLVFAEERRLQDPCRKHWGRQTSHQLMSNFYHKNMEDNVFSSLKLLPIWFLFGE
;
A
#
# COMPACT_ATOMS: atom_id res chain seq x y z
N MET A 1 -32.27 1.59 2.19
CA MET A 1 -31.07 1.11 2.90
C MET A 1 -31.27 1.36 4.39
N ALA A 2 -31.03 0.37 5.25
CA ALA A 2 -31.09 0.59 6.69
C ALA A 2 -30.06 1.66 7.06
N LYS A 3 -30.48 2.66 7.86
CA LYS A 3 -29.59 3.69 8.36
C LYS A 3 -28.59 3.02 9.30
N VAL A 4 -27.29 3.16 9.04
CA VAL A 4 -26.24 2.65 9.92
C VAL A 4 -26.31 3.40 11.25
N ASP A 5 -26.41 2.66 12.35
CA ASP A 5 -26.36 3.20 13.69
C ASP A 5 -24.90 3.25 14.18
N LEU A 6 -24.25 4.40 14.01
CA LEU A 6 -22.87 4.61 14.42
C LEU A 6 -22.67 4.51 15.94
N ALA A 7 -23.69 4.83 16.75
CA ALA A 7 -23.60 4.72 18.20
C ALA A 7 -23.62 3.26 18.66
N LYS A 8 -24.34 2.40 17.93
CA LYS A 8 -24.31 0.96 18.14
C LYS A 8 -23.01 0.35 17.61
N VAL A 9 -22.67 0.59 16.35
CA VAL A 9 -21.49 0.01 15.70
C VAL A 9 -20.19 0.48 16.35
N GLY A 10 -20.13 1.74 16.79
CA GLY A 10 -18.97 2.35 17.43
C GLY A 10 -18.56 1.69 18.75
N LYS A 11 -19.49 1.07 19.47
CA LYS A 11 -19.23 0.33 20.73
C LYS A 11 -18.66 -1.06 20.51
N ASN A 12 -18.61 -1.53 19.26
CA ASN A 12 -18.00 -2.82 18.97
C ASN A 12 -16.49 -2.73 19.18
N VAL A 13 -15.91 -3.80 19.71
CA VAL A 13 -14.48 -3.87 20.02
C VAL A 13 -13.76 -4.57 18.88
N VAL A 14 -12.66 -3.99 18.43
CA VAL A 14 -11.75 -4.57 17.44
C VAL A 14 -10.33 -4.62 17.99
N LYS A 15 -9.60 -5.66 17.61
CA LYS A 15 -8.22 -5.90 18.06
C LYS A 15 -7.22 -5.36 17.04
N SER A 16 -6.29 -4.52 17.47
CA SER A 16 -5.18 -4.05 16.63
C SER A 16 -4.27 -5.20 16.22
N ALA A 17 -4.01 -5.35 14.93
CA ALA A 17 -3.09 -6.38 14.42
C ALA A 17 -1.62 -6.08 14.71
N ASP A 18 -1.29 -4.85 15.11
CA ASP A 18 0.09 -4.42 15.41
C ASP A 18 0.39 -4.45 16.90
N SER A 19 -0.49 -3.88 17.73
CA SER A 19 -0.30 -3.84 19.19
C SER A 19 -0.98 -4.99 19.94
N GLY A 20 -1.95 -5.68 19.32
CA GLY A 20 -2.77 -6.68 19.99
C GLY A 20 -3.83 -6.09 20.94
N GLU A 21 -3.90 -4.76 21.04
CA GLU A 21 -4.82 -4.06 21.93
C GLU A 21 -6.25 -4.06 21.39
N ASN A 22 -7.20 -4.19 22.30
CA ASN A 22 -8.62 -4.07 22.02
C ASN A 22 -9.06 -2.61 22.13
N VAL A 23 -9.66 -2.06 21.07
CA VAL A 23 -10.18 -0.70 21.03
C VAL A 23 -11.63 -0.69 20.58
N GLU A 24 -12.41 0.28 21.05
CA GLU A 24 -13.75 0.52 20.49
C GLU A 24 -13.61 1.08 19.07
N LEU A 25 -14.45 0.61 18.15
CA LEU A 25 -14.40 1.03 16.75
C LEU A 25 -14.56 2.54 16.60
N GLN A 26 -15.34 3.18 17.48
CA GLN A 26 -15.52 4.64 17.45
C GLN A 26 -14.25 5.45 17.64
N SER A 27 -13.27 4.92 18.36
CA SER A 27 -11.98 5.60 18.57
C SER A 27 -11.27 5.90 17.25
N LEU A 28 -11.53 5.11 16.20
CA LEU A 28 -10.88 5.23 14.90
C LEU A 28 -11.35 6.45 14.09
N TRP A 29 -12.47 7.06 14.46
CA TRP A 29 -13.03 8.24 13.78
C TRP A 29 -13.27 9.45 14.69
N GLN A 30 -12.83 9.42 15.95
CA GLN A 30 -12.98 10.56 16.86
C GLN A 30 -12.20 11.78 16.37
N GLU A 31 -10.92 11.58 16.03
CA GLU A 31 -10.02 12.70 15.70
C GLU A 31 -9.97 13.04 14.21
N GLN A 32 -10.38 12.13 13.33
CA GLN A 32 -10.31 12.32 11.88
C GLN A 32 -11.33 11.45 11.14
N PRO A 33 -11.69 11.76 9.89
CA PRO A 33 -12.47 10.87 9.06
C PRO A 33 -11.73 9.55 8.82
N VAL A 34 -12.47 8.46 8.64
CA VAL A 34 -11.89 7.13 8.41
C VAL A 34 -12.58 6.41 7.25
N VAL A 35 -11.77 5.70 6.47
CA VAL A 35 -12.20 4.67 5.51
C VAL A 35 -11.98 3.31 6.16
N LEU A 36 -13.08 2.65 6.53
CA LEU A 36 -13.08 1.30 7.09
C LEU A 36 -13.38 0.30 5.96
N PHE A 37 -12.37 -0.45 5.55
CA PHE A 37 -12.48 -1.53 4.58
C PHE A 37 -12.61 -2.87 5.30
N PHE A 38 -13.78 -3.50 5.22
CA PHE A 38 -14.06 -4.78 5.84
C PHE A 38 -13.76 -5.91 4.86
N LEU A 39 -12.71 -6.68 5.15
CA LEU A 39 -12.26 -7.80 4.33
C LEU A 39 -13.14 -9.02 4.57
N ARG A 40 -13.35 -9.85 3.54
CA ARG A 40 -14.03 -11.13 3.73
C ARG A 40 -13.20 -12.12 4.54
N ARG A 41 -11.89 -12.13 4.29
CA ARG A 41 -10.85 -12.86 5.01
C ARG A 41 -9.47 -12.47 4.47
N PHE A 42 -8.44 -12.61 5.29
CA PHE A 42 -7.06 -12.26 4.92
C PHE A 42 -6.45 -13.20 3.86
N GLY A 43 -6.89 -14.46 3.82
CA GLY A 43 -6.41 -15.48 2.88
C GLY A 43 -6.96 -15.40 1.44
N CYS A 44 -7.98 -14.58 1.19
CA CYS A 44 -8.66 -14.56 -0.12
C CYS A 44 -7.86 -13.76 -1.16
N GLN A 45 -7.56 -14.36 -2.32
CA GLN A 45 -6.82 -13.72 -3.41
C GLN A 45 -7.46 -12.39 -3.86
N VAL A 46 -8.78 -12.38 -4.04
CA VAL A 46 -9.54 -11.19 -4.45
C VAL A 46 -9.47 -10.11 -3.36
N CYS A 47 -9.54 -10.49 -2.09
CA CYS A 47 -9.42 -9.54 -0.97
C CYS A 47 -8.01 -8.94 -0.86
N ARG A 48 -6.97 -9.74 -1.10
CA ARG A 48 -5.57 -9.27 -1.15
C ARG A 48 -5.37 -8.24 -2.26
N TRP A 49 -5.87 -8.53 -3.47
CA TRP A 49 -5.80 -7.57 -4.58
C TRP A 49 -6.61 -6.29 -4.30
N MET A 50 -7.85 -6.40 -3.79
CA MET A 50 -8.65 -5.22 -3.43
C MET A 50 -7.98 -4.38 -2.34
N ALA A 51 -7.37 -5.00 -1.34
CA ALA A 51 -6.60 -4.31 -0.31
C ALA A 51 -5.43 -3.53 -0.93
N SER A 52 -4.72 -4.13 -1.89
CA SER A 52 -3.61 -3.47 -2.59
C SER A 52 -4.09 -2.34 -3.49
N GLU A 53 -5.27 -2.49 -4.10
CA GLU A 53 -5.89 -1.46 -4.91
C GLU A 53 -6.29 -0.24 -4.07
N ILE A 54 -6.99 -0.46 -2.94
CA ILE A 54 -7.41 0.62 -2.02
C ILE A 54 -6.19 1.28 -1.39
N SER A 55 -5.13 0.53 -1.12
CA SER A 55 -3.87 1.07 -0.57
C SER A 55 -3.18 2.07 -1.48
N LYS A 56 -3.55 2.16 -2.76
CA LYS A 56 -3.06 3.21 -3.65
C LYS A 56 -3.55 4.60 -3.23
N LEU A 57 -4.71 4.69 -2.56
CA LEU A 57 -5.25 5.95 -2.04
C LEU A 57 -4.58 6.38 -0.73
N GLU A 58 -3.81 5.52 -0.05
CA GLU A 58 -3.24 5.83 1.26
C GLU A 58 -2.47 7.17 1.30
N PRO A 59 -1.61 7.51 0.33
CA PRO A 59 -0.90 8.79 0.35
C PRO A 59 -1.84 10.01 0.26
N ASP A 60 -2.86 9.94 -0.60
CA ASP A 60 -3.84 11.02 -0.81
C ASP A 60 -4.74 11.17 0.43
N LEU A 61 -5.15 10.05 1.02
CA LEU A 61 -5.93 10.01 2.27
C LEU A 61 -5.14 10.62 3.42
N ARG A 62 -3.88 10.21 3.61
CA ARG A 62 -3.00 10.73 4.65
C ARG A 62 -2.75 12.22 4.48
N ALA A 63 -2.50 12.69 3.25
CA ALA A 63 -2.32 14.12 2.97
C ALA A 63 -3.59 14.95 3.28
N SER A 64 -4.76 14.32 3.19
CA SER A 64 -6.05 14.93 3.50
C SER A 64 -6.50 14.73 4.95
N GLY A 65 -5.66 14.12 5.80
CA GLY A 65 -5.99 13.84 7.21
C GLY A 65 -7.10 12.79 7.38
N VAL A 66 -7.16 11.78 6.49
CA VAL A 66 -8.12 10.67 6.55
C VAL A 66 -7.39 9.37 6.86
N SER A 67 -7.88 8.59 7.83
CA SER A 67 -7.31 7.26 8.14
C SER A 67 -7.82 6.21 7.15
N LEU A 68 -6.92 5.31 6.75
CA LEU A 68 -7.27 4.09 6.04
C LEU A 68 -7.12 2.90 7.00
N VAL A 69 -8.21 2.17 7.23
CA VAL A 69 -8.26 1.05 8.16
C VAL A 69 -8.85 -0.19 7.48
N GLY A 70 -8.17 -1.32 7.62
CA GLY A 70 -8.64 -2.63 7.19
C GLY A 70 -9.12 -3.44 8.38
N VAL A 71 -10.32 -4.02 8.32
CA VAL A 71 -10.86 -4.88 9.38
C VAL A 71 -11.08 -6.27 8.83
N GLY A 72 -10.43 -7.28 9.43
CA GLY A 72 -10.68 -8.69 9.13
C GLY A 72 -11.66 -9.33 10.13
N PRO A 73 -12.34 -10.43 9.77
CA PRO A 73 -13.33 -11.07 10.64
C PRO A 73 -12.72 -12.12 11.58
N GLU A 74 -11.43 -12.43 11.46
CA GLU A 74 -10.68 -13.41 12.27
C GLU A 74 -9.17 -13.28 12.00
N GLU A 75 -8.32 -13.78 12.90
CA GLU A 75 -6.85 -13.72 12.76
C GLU A 75 -6.27 -14.70 11.71
N VAL A 76 -7.07 -15.63 11.19
CA VAL A 76 -6.60 -16.66 10.24
C VAL A 76 -6.08 -16.01 8.95
N GLY A 77 -4.79 -16.22 8.66
CA GLY A 77 -4.10 -15.65 7.50
C GLY A 77 -3.66 -14.19 7.67
N LEU A 78 -3.83 -13.59 8.86
CA LEU A 78 -3.41 -12.23 9.17
C LEU A 78 -1.90 -12.03 8.95
N GLN A 79 -1.08 -12.96 9.46
CA GLN A 79 0.38 -12.85 9.37
C GLN A 79 0.85 -12.82 7.90
N GLU A 80 0.38 -13.78 7.09
CA GLU A 80 0.65 -13.85 5.65
C GLU A 80 0.20 -12.58 4.91
N PHE A 81 -0.93 -11.99 5.35
CA PHE A 81 -1.47 -10.79 4.75
C PHE A 81 -0.62 -9.55 5.05
N LYS A 82 -0.11 -9.45 6.29
CA LYS A 82 0.83 -8.39 6.70
C LYS A 82 2.17 -8.52 5.99
N GLU A 83 2.75 -9.72 5.99
CA GLU A 83 4.04 -10.01 5.34
C GLU A 83 3.99 -9.78 3.82
N GLY A 84 2.86 -10.08 3.20
CA GLY A 84 2.64 -9.80 1.78
C GLY A 84 2.50 -8.32 1.44
N GLY A 85 2.41 -7.42 2.44
CA GLY A 85 2.32 -5.98 2.22
C GLY A 85 1.08 -5.56 1.42
N PHE A 86 0.00 -6.35 1.47
CA PHE A 86 -1.18 -6.12 0.63
C PHE A 86 -1.97 -4.88 1.04
N PHE A 87 -1.78 -4.38 2.27
CA PHE A 87 -2.49 -3.22 2.79
C PHE A 87 -1.55 -2.22 3.44
N LYS A 88 -1.72 -0.93 3.13
CA LYS A 88 -0.88 0.16 3.66
C LYS A 88 -1.48 0.91 4.85
N GLY A 89 -2.76 0.68 5.16
CA GLY A 89 -3.42 1.23 6.33
C GLY A 89 -3.26 0.38 7.58
N SER A 90 -3.81 0.84 8.71
CA SER A 90 -3.84 0.06 9.96
C SER A 90 -4.77 -1.13 9.83
N ILE A 91 -4.42 -2.26 10.44
CA ILE A 91 -5.20 -3.50 10.36
C ILE A 91 -5.77 -3.83 11.74
N TYR A 92 -7.06 -4.18 11.76
CA TYR A 92 -7.77 -4.63 12.94
C TYR A 92 -8.52 -5.93 12.67
N VAL A 93 -8.87 -6.63 13.74
CA VAL A 93 -9.63 -7.89 13.70
C VAL A 93 -10.89 -7.75 14.57
N ASP A 94 -12.04 -8.09 14.01
CA ASP A 94 -13.31 -8.23 14.73
C ASP A 94 -13.60 -9.71 14.96
N ASP A 95 -12.94 -10.30 15.96
CA ASP A 95 -13.04 -11.73 16.27
C ASP A 95 -14.48 -12.18 16.56
N GLN A 96 -15.29 -11.28 17.10
CA GLN A 96 -16.70 -11.55 17.42
C GLN A 96 -17.64 -11.27 16.25
N LYS A 97 -17.12 -10.78 15.11
CA LYS A 97 -17.86 -10.42 13.90
C LYS A 97 -19.06 -9.50 14.20
N ARG A 98 -18.97 -8.68 15.26
CA ARG A 98 -20.06 -7.79 15.71
C ARG A 98 -20.23 -6.62 14.77
N CYS A 99 -19.14 -6.02 14.32
CA CYS A 99 -19.17 -4.99 13.28
C CYS A 99 -19.78 -5.55 12.00
N TYR A 100 -19.40 -6.76 11.61
CA TYR A 100 -19.95 -7.42 10.43
C TYR A 100 -21.47 -7.61 10.53
N LYS A 101 -21.94 -8.08 11.69
CA LYS A 101 -23.38 -8.25 11.95
C LYS A 101 -24.14 -6.92 11.97
N ASP A 102 -23.63 -5.92 12.67
CA ASP A 102 -24.31 -4.64 12.87
C ASP A 102 -24.31 -3.76 11.62
N LEU A 103 -23.32 -3.91 10.74
CA LEU A 103 -23.28 -3.26 9.43
C LEU A 103 -24.11 -4.01 8.37
N GLY A 104 -24.65 -5.18 8.71
CA GLY A 104 -25.48 -5.97 7.80
C GLY A 104 -24.68 -6.72 6.72
N PHE A 105 -23.39 -6.97 6.95
CA PHE A 105 -22.61 -7.83 6.08
C PHE A 105 -23.15 -9.26 6.16
N LYS A 106 -23.59 -9.75 5.01
CA LYS A 106 -24.25 -11.06 4.87
C LYS A 106 -23.22 -12.19 5.04
N ARG A 107 -23.70 -13.33 5.52
CA ARG A 107 -23.02 -14.61 5.34
C ARG A 107 -23.64 -15.26 4.12
N TYR A 108 -22.86 -15.47 3.06
CA TYR A 108 -23.31 -16.16 1.86
C TYR A 108 -23.77 -17.57 2.21
N THR A 109 -24.73 -18.09 1.44
CA THR A 109 -25.02 -19.53 1.48
C THR A 109 -24.10 -20.23 0.49
N ALA A 110 -23.79 -21.51 0.70
CA ALA A 110 -22.98 -22.27 -0.25
C ALA A 110 -23.58 -22.24 -1.67
N ILE A 111 -24.92 -22.18 -1.76
CA ILE A 111 -25.68 -22.07 -3.01
C ILE A 111 -25.43 -20.73 -3.73
N SER A 112 -25.34 -19.61 -3.00
CA SER A 112 -25.11 -18.30 -3.61
C SER A 112 -23.64 -18.02 -3.91
N VAL A 113 -22.71 -18.59 -3.14
CA VAL A 113 -21.28 -18.28 -3.25
C VAL A 113 -20.61 -18.97 -4.43
N VAL A 114 -21.00 -20.20 -4.78
CA VAL A 114 -20.36 -20.98 -5.85
C VAL A 114 -20.57 -20.33 -7.22
N PRO A 115 -21.79 -19.94 -7.65
CA PRO A 115 -21.98 -19.22 -8.90
C PRO A 115 -21.31 -17.84 -8.90
N ALA A 116 -21.34 -17.12 -7.76
CA ALA A 116 -20.75 -15.80 -7.64
C ALA A 116 -19.22 -15.84 -7.72
N ALA A 117 -18.58 -16.86 -7.16
CA ALA A 117 -17.13 -17.09 -7.26
C ALA A 117 -16.66 -17.39 -8.69
N LEU A 118 -17.55 -17.92 -9.56
CA LEU A 118 -17.30 -18.13 -10.99
C LEU A 118 -17.69 -16.91 -11.86
N GLY A 119 -18.22 -15.86 -11.23
CA GLY A 119 -18.66 -14.64 -11.91
C GLY A 119 -17.51 -13.95 -12.66
N LYS A 120 -17.86 -13.24 -13.74
CA LYS A 120 -16.89 -12.52 -14.59
C LYS A 120 -16.03 -11.55 -13.77
N LYS A 121 -16.63 -10.79 -12.84
CA LYS A 121 -15.91 -9.84 -11.98
C LYS A 121 -14.84 -10.53 -11.13
N VAL A 122 -15.17 -11.68 -10.53
CA VAL A 122 -14.23 -12.45 -9.70
C VAL A 122 -13.09 -12.99 -10.56
N ARG A 123 -13.40 -13.53 -11.75
CA ARG A 123 -12.38 -13.99 -12.70
C ARG A 123 -11.46 -12.85 -13.14
N ASP A 124 -12.01 -11.70 -13.50
CA ASP A 124 -11.23 -10.52 -13.92
C ASP A 124 -10.27 -10.06 -12.81
N ILE A 125 -10.75 -10.00 -11.56
CA ILE A 125 -9.90 -9.63 -10.41
C ILE A 125 -8.85 -10.71 -10.13
N SER A 126 -9.23 -11.99 -10.14
CA SER A 126 -8.29 -13.10 -9.96
C SER A 126 -7.20 -13.12 -11.04
N SER A 127 -7.53 -12.81 -12.29
CA SER A 127 -6.55 -12.67 -13.37
C SER A 127 -5.57 -11.52 -13.12
N LYS A 128 -6.07 -10.36 -12.66
CA LYS A 128 -5.21 -9.22 -12.27
C LYS A 128 -4.32 -9.57 -11.08
N ALA A 129 -4.89 -10.19 -10.05
CA ALA A 129 -4.18 -10.64 -8.86
C ALA A 129 -3.04 -11.61 -9.22
N SER A 130 -3.33 -12.62 -10.04
CA SER A 130 -2.32 -13.57 -10.53
C SER A 130 -1.23 -12.89 -11.37
N ALA A 131 -1.57 -11.89 -12.19
CA ALA A 131 -0.59 -11.11 -12.96
C ALA A 131 0.32 -10.22 -12.07
N GLU A 132 -0.13 -9.93 -10.85
CA GLU A 132 0.64 -9.25 -9.80
C GLU A 132 1.32 -10.24 -8.84
N GLY A 133 1.24 -11.55 -9.08
CA GLY A 133 1.82 -12.59 -8.23
C GLY A 133 1.07 -12.80 -6.90
N ILE A 134 -0.12 -12.21 -6.74
CA ILE A 134 -0.94 -12.34 -5.54
C ILE A 134 -1.65 -13.69 -5.58
N GLN A 135 -1.30 -14.57 -4.64
CA GLN A 135 -1.96 -15.85 -4.43
C GLN A 135 -2.94 -15.77 -3.26
N GLY A 136 -3.89 -16.70 -3.20
CA GLY A 136 -4.79 -16.87 -2.05
C GLY A 136 -4.87 -18.33 -1.63
N ASN A 137 -5.35 -18.56 -0.41
CA ASN A 137 -5.62 -19.90 0.15
C ASN A 137 -7.13 -20.06 0.38
N PHE A 138 -7.58 -21.20 0.92
CA PHE A 138 -8.99 -21.43 1.31
C PHE A 138 -9.22 -21.46 2.83
N SER A 139 -8.28 -20.94 3.61
CA SER A 139 -8.35 -20.91 5.08
C SER A 139 -9.32 -19.83 5.59
N GLY A 140 -10.04 -20.13 6.68
CA GLY A 140 -10.97 -19.20 7.32
C GLY A 140 -12.41 -19.27 6.80
N ASP A 141 -13.22 -18.26 7.12
CA ASP A 141 -14.64 -18.17 6.78
C ASP A 141 -14.86 -17.82 5.31
N LEU A 142 -15.10 -18.84 4.48
CA LEU A 142 -15.33 -18.66 3.03
C LEU A 142 -16.63 -17.93 2.69
N LEU A 143 -17.58 -17.89 3.62
CA LEU A 143 -18.93 -17.40 3.39
C LEU A 143 -19.14 -15.97 3.88
N GLN A 144 -18.21 -15.41 4.65
CA GLN A 144 -18.32 -14.02 5.10
C GLN A 144 -18.25 -13.06 3.90
N SER A 145 -19.19 -12.10 3.84
CA SER A 145 -19.10 -10.93 2.95
C SER A 145 -18.36 -9.79 3.67
N GLY A 146 -17.84 -8.86 2.87
CA GLY A 146 -17.19 -7.66 3.34
C GLY A 146 -17.92 -6.42 2.85
N GLY A 147 -17.23 -5.28 2.93
CA GLY A 147 -17.82 -4.00 2.57
C GLY A 147 -16.91 -2.83 2.88
N MET A 148 -17.49 -1.64 2.83
CA MET A 148 -16.82 -0.40 3.17
C MET A 148 -17.75 0.52 3.93
N LEU A 149 -17.21 1.16 4.96
CA LEU A 149 -17.86 2.22 5.69
C LEU A 149 -16.92 3.43 5.73
N ILE A 150 -17.40 4.59 5.29
CA ILE A 150 -16.67 5.84 5.41
C ILE A 150 -17.41 6.72 6.41
N VAL A 151 -16.71 7.14 7.45
CA VAL A 151 -17.28 7.92 8.57
C VAL A 151 -16.55 9.26 8.66
N ALA A 152 -17.32 10.34 8.82
CA ALA A 152 -16.75 11.65 9.09
C ALA A 152 -16.15 11.73 10.50
N LYS A 153 -15.25 12.70 10.73
CA LYS A 153 -14.70 12.99 12.06
C LYS A 153 -15.82 13.11 13.10
N GLY A 154 -15.58 12.59 14.30
CA GLY A 154 -16.52 12.59 15.42
C GLY A 154 -17.73 11.67 15.24
N GLY A 155 -17.85 10.95 14.12
CA GLY A 155 -19.03 10.13 13.84
C GLY A 155 -20.28 10.94 13.48
N GLU A 156 -20.12 12.19 13.05
CA GLU A 156 -21.24 13.10 12.73
C GLU A 156 -22.15 12.56 11.61
N LYS A 157 -21.54 11.89 10.61
CA LYS A 157 -22.25 11.33 9.47
C LYS A 157 -21.52 10.13 8.87
N VAL A 158 -22.33 9.24 8.30
CA VAL A 158 -21.85 8.20 7.38
C VAL A 158 -21.78 8.82 5.99
N LEU A 159 -20.58 8.85 5.41
CA LEU A 159 -20.30 9.37 4.07
C LEU A 159 -20.60 8.31 3.00
N LEU A 160 -20.29 7.05 3.29
CA LEU A 160 -20.55 5.93 2.39
C LEU A 160 -20.74 4.65 3.21
N HIS A 161 -21.73 3.86 2.84
CA HIS A 161 -21.90 2.50 3.37
C HIS A 161 -22.18 1.55 2.21
N PHE A 162 -21.28 0.59 2.02
CA PHE A 162 -21.31 -0.37 0.94
C PHE A 162 -21.20 -1.79 1.49
N ILE A 163 -22.12 -2.66 1.06
CA ILE A 163 -22.16 -4.07 1.41
C ILE A 163 -21.90 -4.86 0.14
N GLN A 164 -20.95 -5.80 0.18
CA GLN A 164 -20.70 -6.69 -0.96
C GLN A 164 -21.85 -7.69 -1.12
N ASP A 165 -22.44 -7.74 -2.32
CA ASP A 165 -23.38 -8.80 -2.70
C ASP A 165 -22.66 -9.97 -3.38
N SER A 166 -21.52 -9.72 -4.01
CA SER A 166 -20.64 -10.72 -4.62
C SER A 166 -19.19 -10.58 -4.12
N PRO A 167 -18.44 -11.69 -4.02
CA PRO A 167 -17.00 -11.72 -3.77
C PRO A 167 -16.12 -10.69 -4.48
N GLY A 168 -16.51 -10.28 -5.70
CA GLY A 168 -15.74 -9.37 -6.55
C GLY A 168 -16.29 -7.95 -6.62
N ASP A 169 -17.29 -7.60 -5.82
CA ASP A 169 -17.79 -6.23 -5.77
C ASP A 169 -16.87 -5.35 -4.92
N LEU A 170 -16.54 -4.15 -5.41
CA LEU A 170 -15.68 -3.19 -4.72
C LEU A 170 -16.15 -1.77 -5.02
N VAL A 171 -15.87 -0.85 -4.10
CA VAL A 171 -16.11 0.59 -4.31
C VAL A 171 -14.96 1.14 -5.17
N PRO A 172 -15.23 1.71 -6.35
CA PRO A 172 -14.19 2.34 -7.17
C PRO A 172 -13.43 3.42 -6.41
N LEU A 173 -12.14 3.60 -6.71
CA LEU A 173 -11.29 4.56 -5.99
C LEU A 173 -11.83 5.98 -6.13
N GLU A 174 -12.36 6.32 -7.30
CA GLU A 174 -13.01 7.60 -7.59
C GLU A 174 -14.22 7.87 -6.71
N ASP A 175 -15.03 6.85 -6.39
CA ASP A 175 -16.21 6.99 -5.54
C ASP A 175 -15.81 7.19 -4.07
N ILE A 176 -14.71 6.55 -3.63
CA ILE A 176 -14.12 6.77 -2.30
C ILE A 176 -13.64 8.22 -2.18
N SER A 177 -12.87 8.70 -3.16
CA SER A 177 -12.36 10.07 -3.17
C SER A 177 -13.49 11.10 -3.24
N LYS A 178 -14.52 10.83 -4.05
CA LYS A 178 -15.72 11.68 -4.16
C LYS A 178 -16.51 11.74 -2.86
N ALA A 179 -16.69 10.60 -2.18
CA ALA A 179 -17.38 10.56 -0.88
C ALA A 179 -16.66 11.37 0.21
N LEU A 180 -15.33 11.44 0.13
CA LEU A 180 -14.49 12.23 1.04
C LEU A 180 -14.29 13.68 0.59
N GLY A 181 -14.65 14.02 -0.65
CA GLY A 181 -14.42 15.37 -1.21
C GLY A 181 -12.95 15.68 -1.47
N ILE A 182 -12.11 14.65 -1.69
CA ILE A 182 -10.66 14.80 -1.93
C ILE A 182 -10.32 14.60 -3.41
N THR A 183 -9.22 15.19 -3.85
CA THR A 183 -8.66 14.93 -5.18
C THR A 183 -7.66 13.78 -5.08
N ALA A 184 -7.97 12.63 -5.68
CA ALA A 184 -7.02 11.52 -5.75
C ALA A 184 -6.16 11.59 -7.01
N SER A 185 -4.89 11.26 -6.87
CA SER A 185 -3.90 11.24 -7.95
C SER A 185 -3.93 9.92 -8.75
N VAL A 186 -4.63 8.90 -8.26
CA VAL A 186 -4.54 7.51 -8.77
C VAL A 186 -5.83 7.07 -9.48
N LYS A 187 -5.69 6.37 -10.63
CA LYS A 187 -6.79 5.71 -11.35
C LYS A 187 -6.78 4.18 -11.12
N ALA A 188 -7.97 3.58 -11.04
CA ALA A 188 -8.15 2.14 -10.84
C ALA A 188 -7.38 1.30 -11.87
N GLY A 189 -6.67 0.26 -11.41
CA GLY A 189 -5.96 -0.72 -12.24
C GLY A 189 -4.60 -0.26 -12.79
N GLN A 190 -4.14 0.95 -12.48
CA GLN A 190 -2.75 1.33 -12.76
C GLN A 190 -1.83 0.72 -11.71
N LYS A 191 -0.83 -0.07 -12.13
CA LYS A 191 0.26 -0.48 -11.22
C LYS A 191 0.83 0.77 -10.56
N PRO A 192 1.13 0.76 -9.25
CA PRO A 192 1.95 1.82 -8.69
C PRO A 192 3.23 1.86 -9.51
N VAL A 193 3.46 2.97 -10.22
CA VAL A 193 4.80 3.23 -10.75
C VAL A 193 5.66 3.29 -9.48
N PRO A 194 6.68 2.44 -9.32
CA PRO A 194 7.58 2.60 -8.20
C PRO A 194 8.10 4.03 -8.32
N SER A 195 7.76 4.87 -7.36
CA SER A 195 8.40 6.17 -7.20
C SER A 195 9.85 5.84 -6.88
N LEU A 196 10.67 5.72 -7.93
CA LEU A 196 12.11 5.67 -7.78
C LEU A 196 12.45 7.05 -7.21
N THR A 197 12.62 7.12 -5.90
CA THR A 197 13.26 8.28 -5.28
C THR A 197 14.70 8.23 -5.77
N ILE A 198 14.98 8.89 -6.89
CA ILE A 198 16.34 9.09 -7.36
C ILE A 198 16.97 10.06 -6.37
N VAL A 199 17.74 9.53 -5.44
CA VAL A 199 18.58 10.34 -4.57
C VAL A 199 19.79 10.77 -5.40
N ILE A 200 19.72 11.96 -5.97
CA ILE A 200 20.88 12.60 -6.60
C ILE A 200 21.72 13.17 -5.46
N LYS A 201 22.70 12.41 -4.97
CA LYS A 201 23.71 12.90 -4.01
C LYS A 201 24.96 13.34 -4.77
N PRO A 202 25.57 14.50 -4.43
CA PRO A 202 26.90 14.85 -4.89
C PRO A 202 27.91 13.79 -4.40
N MET A 203 28.90 13.45 -5.22
CA MET A 203 29.88 12.40 -4.92
C MET A 203 30.68 12.67 -3.62
N CYS A 204 30.83 13.93 -3.21
CA CYS A 204 31.46 14.31 -1.96
C CYS A 204 30.71 13.79 -0.72
N ASP A 205 29.38 13.74 -0.75
CA ASP A 205 28.56 13.29 0.37
C ASP A 205 28.55 11.76 0.52
N LEU A 206 28.85 11.03 -0.57
CA LEU A 206 28.97 9.57 -0.53
C LEU A 206 30.25 9.10 0.19
N MET A 207 31.28 9.95 0.26
CA MET A 207 32.59 9.56 0.81
C MET A 207 32.74 9.86 2.31
N SER A 208 31.80 10.58 2.94
CA SER A 208 31.80 10.87 4.38
C SER A 208 30.91 9.93 5.21
N ASP A 209 30.04 9.15 4.59
CA ASP A 209 29.14 8.23 5.30
C ASP A 209 29.82 6.86 5.54
N HIS A 210 30.54 6.72 6.66
CA HIS A 210 31.02 5.40 7.13
C HIS A 210 29.89 4.48 7.66
N HIS A 211 28.62 4.89 7.57
CA HIS A 211 27.46 4.16 8.11
C HIS A 211 26.24 4.11 7.16
N ALA A 212 26.46 4.09 5.85
CA ALA A 212 25.36 3.80 4.92
C ALA A 212 25.15 2.28 4.78
N ASP A 213 24.04 1.77 5.33
CA ASP A 213 23.58 0.39 5.16
C ASP A 213 23.19 0.12 3.68
N ALA A 214 24.13 -0.47 2.93
CA ALA A 214 24.01 -0.75 1.51
C ALA A 214 22.86 -1.70 1.14
N SER A 215 22.25 -2.40 2.12
CA SER A 215 21.11 -3.30 1.89
C SER A 215 19.80 -2.59 1.54
N LYS A 216 19.72 -1.26 1.77
CA LYS A 216 18.53 -0.44 1.50
C LYS A 216 18.53 0.26 0.14
N VAL A 217 19.63 0.22 -0.61
CA VAL A 217 19.76 0.91 -1.90
C VAL A 217 19.50 -0.07 -3.05
N LYS A 218 18.24 -0.20 -3.47
CA LYS A 218 17.87 -0.96 -4.67
C LYS A 218 18.03 -0.09 -5.92
N GLY A 219 19.30 0.15 -6.29
CA GLY A 219 19.71 0.85 -7.51
C GLY A 219 20.30 2.24 -7.23
N LEU A 220 21.57 2.41 -7.60
CA LEU A 220 22.25 3.70 -7.58
C LEU A 220 22.48 4.14 -9.03
N VAL A 221 21.90 5.27 -9.44
CA VAL A 221 22.20 5.91 -10.73
C VAL A 221 23.18 7.04 -10.43
N LEU A 222 24.45 6.83 -10.77
CA LEU A 222 25.47 7.86 -10.69
C LEU A 222 25.36 8.77 -11.90
N VAL A 223 24.90 10.01 -11.69
CA VAL A 223 24.87 11.05 -12.73
C VAL A 223 26.17 11.84 -12.64
N PHE A 224 27.02 11.71 -13.67
CA PHE A 224 28.21 12.54 -13.80
C PHE A 224 27.83 13.84 -14.51
N ALA A 225 27.88 14.96 -13.79
CA ALA A 225 27.80 16.28 -14.42
C ALA A 225 29.15 16.56 -15.12
N GLU A 226 29.10 16.87 -16.41
CA GLU A 226 30.27 17.30 -17.16
C GLU A 226 30.82 18.62 -16.60
N GLU A 227 32.13 18.67 -16.47
CA GLU A 227 32.90 19.59 -15.65
C GLU A 227 32.78 21.05 -16.14
N ARG A 228 31.75 21.77 -15.69
CA ARG A 228 31.69 23.23 -15.81
C ARG A 228 31.74 23.92 -14.45
N ARG A 229 32.98 24.25 -14.08
CA ARG A 229 33.38 25.48 -13.38
C ARG A 229 32.63 25.76 -12.06
N LEU A 230 32.69 24.81 -11.11
CA LEU A 230 32.49 25.11 -9.70
C LEU A 230 33.84 24.98 -8.98
N GLN A 231 34.31 26.08 -8.41
CA GLN A 231 35.52 26.14 -7.60
C GLN A 231 35.20 25.51 -6.24
N ASP A 232 35.59 24.25 -6.03
CA ASP A 232 35.46 23.59 -4.72
C ASP A 232 36.82 23.11 -4.16
N PRO A 233 36.99 23.11 -2.82
CA PRO A 233 38.28 22.97 -2.13
C PRO A 233 38.82 21.53 -2.04
N CYS A 234 38.14 20.53 -2.62
CA CYS A 234 38.55 19.11 -2.62
C CYS A 234 39.80 18.78 -3.46
N ARG A 235 40.41 19.76 -4.13
CA ARG A 235 41.56 19.56 -5.03
C ARG A 235 42.85 19.07 -4.36
N LYS A 236 42.94 19.09 -3.03
CA LYS A 236 44.20 18.80 -2.31
C LYS A 236 44.43 17.31 -2.01
N HIS A 237 43.44 16.43 -2.12
CA HIS A 237 43.59 15.07 -1.59
C HIS A 237 43.73 13.95 -2.65
N TRP A 238 43.35 14.16 -3.92
CA TRP A 238 43.29 13.06 -4.91
C TRP A 238 43.93 13.31 -6.28
N GLY A 239 44.73 14.37 -6.44
CA GLY A 239 45.40 14.67 -7.71
C GLY A 239 44.43 14.86 -8.89
N ARG A 240 44.94 15.19 -10.08
CA ARG A 240 44.09 15.23 -11.30
C ARG A 240 43.83 13.80 -11.77
N GLN A 241 42.80 13.15 -11.27
CA GLN A 241 42.28 11.93 -11.87
C GLN A 241 41.11 12.27 -12.79
N THR A 242 41.13 11.71 -13.99
CA THR A 242 40.01 11.83 -14.94
C THR A 242 38.83 11.00 -14.45
N SER A 243 37.62 11.35 -14.90
CA SER A 243 36.38 10.60 -14.61
C SER A 243 36.53 9.09 -14.89
N HIS A 244 37.30 8.74 -15.91
CA HIS A 244 37.60 7.36 -16.28
C HIS A 244 38.43 6.59 -15.22
N GLN A 245 39.31 7.29 -14.51
CA GLN A 245 40.22 6.69 -13.52
C GLN A 245 39.53 6.49 -12.15
N LEU A 246 38.65 7.42 -11.79
CA LEU A 246 37.74 7.26 -10.64
C LEU A 246 36.77 6.10 -10.85
N MET A 247 36.24 5.95 -12.07
CA MET A 247 35.37 4.82 -12.46
C MET A 247 36.08 3.47 -12.31
N SER A 248 37.32 3.34 -12.80
CA SER A 248 38.09 2.10 -12.69
C SER A 248 38.37 1.71 -11.24
N ASN A 249 38.72 2.69 -10.39
CA ASN A 249 39.00 2.44 -8.98
C ASN A 249 37.75 2.07 -8.17
N PHE A 250 36.60 2.69 -8.48
CA PHE A 250 35.33 2.36 -7.83
C PHE A 250 34.80 0.99 -8.25
N TYR A 251 34.97 0.62 -9.54
CA TYR A 251 34.64 -0.72 -10.04
C TYR A 251 35.52 -1.81 -9.42
N HIS A 252 36.84 -1.59 -9.34
CA HIS A 252 37.75 -2.59 -8.78
C HIS A 252 37.53 -2.82 -7.27
N LYS A 253 37.13 -1.79 -6.52
CA LYS A 253 36.97 -1.88 -5.07
C LYS A 253 35.67 -2.55 -4.62
N ASN A 254 34.64 -2.59 -5.48
CA ASN A 254 33.32 -3.15 -5.15
C ASN A 254 33.02 -4.49 -5.86
N MET A 255 34.02 -5.12 -6.49
CA MET A 255 33.86 -6.42 -7.15
C MET A 255 34.10 -7.63 -6.22
N GLU A 256 34.62 -7.42 -5.00
CA GLU A 256 34.79 -8.48 -4.00
C GLU A 256 33.47 -8.80 -3.25
N ASP A 257 32.54 -7.84 -3.20
CA ASP A 257 31.21 -8.04 -2.62
C ASP A 257 30.17 -8.09 -3.74
N ASN A 258 29.62 -9.27 -4.01
CA ASN A 258 28.73 -9.63 -5.12
C ASN A 258 27.34 -8.91 -5.07
N VAL A 259 27.30 -7.58 -5.00
CA VAL A 259 26.12 -6.75 -4.64
C VAL A 259 25.49 -6.04 -5.85
N PHE A 260 26.11 -6.04 -7.04
CA PHE A 260 25.60 -5.28 -8.19
C PHE A 260 25.42 -6.11 -9.46
N SER A 261 24.34 -6.89 -9.53
CA SER A 261 23.93 -7.58 -10.78
C SER A 261 23.04 -6.72 -11.70
N SER A 262 22.81 -5.43 -11.40
CA SER A 262 21.90 -4.57 -12.18
C SER A 262 22.38 -3.11 -12.31
N LEU A 263 23.67 -2.95 -12.58
CA LEU A 263 24.28 -1.93 -13.46
C LEU A 263 23.55 -1.53 -14.75
N LYS A 264 22.62 -0.57 -14.82
CA LYS A 264 22.24 0.04 -16.12
C LYS A 264 22.86 1.43 -16.27
N LEU A 265 23.92 1.51 -17.06
CA LEU A 265 24.50 2.76 -17.54
C LEU A 265 23.62 3.31 -18.67
N LEU A 266 22.93 4.42 -18.42
CA LEU A 266 22.27 5.19 -19.48
C LEU A 266 23.16 6.37 -19.85
N PRO A 267 23.70 6.44 -21.09
CA PRO A 267 24.35 7.65 -21.56
C PRO A 267 23.28 8.74 -21.76
N ILE A 268 23.38 9.83 -20.98
CA ILE A 268 22.51 11.00 -21.12
C ILE A 268 22.99 11.80 -22.33
N TRP A 269 22.32 11.63 -23.48
CA TRP A 269 22.46 12.51 -24.65
C TRP A 269 21.23 13.37 -24.92
N PHE A 270 20.24 13.33 -24.04
CA PHE A 270 19.04 14.15 -24.14
C PHE A 270 18.65 14.54 -22.73
N LEU A 271 18.86 15.79 -22.34
CA LEU A 271 18.01 16.50 -21.36
C LEU A 271 18.43 17.97 -21.08
N PHE A 272 19.23 18.62 -21.93
CA PHE A 272 19.31 20.08 -21.93
C PHE A 272 19.35 20.59 -23.37
N GLY A 273 18.18 20.93 -23.89
CA GLY A 273 18.04 21.80 -25.06
C GLY A 273 18.22 23.26 -24.61
N GLU A 274 19.09 23.95 -25.33
CA GLU A 274 19.45 25.39 -25.38
C GLU A 274 19.32 26.24 -24.11
#